data_AF-A0A843S1D7-F1
#
_entry.id   AF-A0A843S1D7-F1
#
_cell.length_a   1.000
_cell.length_b   1.000
_cell.length_c   1.000
_cell.angle_alpha   90.00
_cell.angle_beta   90.00
_cell.angle_gamma   90.00
#
_symmetry.space_group_name_H-M   'P 1'
#
loop_
_entity.id
_entity.type
_entity.pdbx_description
1 polymer ?
#
loop_
_entity_poly.entity_id
_entity_poly.type
_entity_poly.pdbx_seq_one_letter_code
_entity_poly.pdbx_strand_id
1 'polypeptide(L)'
;MTSSLAARPGVCRGNLDEQGSRVPADATDLTALFHRLNNQLGVILAHAELLQVRAGDEQSRSRASEVVRGALDALTTTREIREQWEGSRPSKE
;
A
#
# COMPACT_ATOMS: atom_id res chain seq x y z
N MET A 1 25.01 -27.75 46.51
CA MET A 1 25.56 -28.04 45.17
C MET A 1 24.64 -27.37 44.14
N THR A 2 24.69 -26.05 43.95
CA THR A 2 25.59 -25.27 43.08
C THR A 2 25.67 -25.76 41.62
N SER A 3 24.95 -25.05 40.74
CA SER A 3 25.31 -24.61 39.37
C SER A 3 24.01 -24.05 38.76
N SER A 4 23.79 -22.75 38.55
CA SER A 4 24.59 -21.72 37.88
C SER A 4 25.08 -22.12 36.49
N LEU A 5 24.35 -21.69 35.47
CA LEU A 5 24.94 -21.30 34.20
C LEU A 5 24.21 -20.07 33.64
N ALA A 6 25.04 -19.17 33.12
CA ALA A 6 24.76 -17.77 32.89
C ALA A 6 24.05 -17.47 31.56
N ALA A 7 23.36 -16.32 31.58
CA ALA A 7 23.33 -15.28 30.56
C ALA A 7 22.92 -15.63 29.11
N ARG A 8 21.79 -15.05 28.66
CA ARG A 8 21.79 -14.14 27.50
C ARG A 8 20.86 -12.94 27.73
N PRO A 9 21.33 -11.70 27.51
CA PRO A 9 20.52 -10.48 27.57
C PRO A 9 19.82 -10.21 26.23
N GLY A 10 18.69 -9.51 26.29
CA GLY A 10 18.15 -8.76 25.14
C GLY A 10 17.25 -9.56 24.20
N VAL A 11 16.04 -9.90 24.64
CA VAL A 11 14.94 -10.08 23.68
C VAL A 11 14.62 -8.70 23.13
N CYS A 12 15.13 -8.38 21.93
CA CYS A 12 14.56 -7.34 21.10
C CYS A 12 13.13 -7.74 20.81
N ARG A 13 12.20 -7.28 21.66
CA ARG A 13 10.75 -7.49 21.54
C ARG A 13 10.27 -6.71 20.31
N GLY A 14 10.49 -7.29 19.14
CA GLY A 14 9.90 -6.84 17.89
C GLY A 14 8.43 -7.22 17.89
N ASN A 15 7.56 -6.24 17.71
CA ASN A 15 6.17 -6.47 17.36
C ASN A 15 6.13 -7.20 16.02
N LEU A 16 5.77 -8.49 16.05
CA LEU A 16 5.52 -9.33 14.89
C LEU A 16 4.01 -9.64 14.90
N ASP A 17 3.28 -9.14 13.91
CA ASP A 17 1.97 -9.68 13.53
C ASP A 17 2.15 -11.02 12.79
N GLU A 18 1.08 -11.82 12.64
CA GLU A 18 1.11 -13.18 12.09
C GLU A 18 1.58 -13.29 10.61
N GLN A 19 1.94 -12.17 9.97
CA GLN A 19 2.58 -12.11 8.64
C GLN A 19 4.01 -11.55 8.66
N GLY A 20 4.60 -11.31 9.84
CA GLY A 20 6.02 -10.98 9.99
C GLY A 20 6.42 -9.58 9.52
N SER A 21 5.49 -8.61 9.47
CA SER A 21 5.79 -7.27 8.99
C SER A 21 6.03 -6.29 10.14
N ARG A 22 7.30 -6.11 10.54
CA ARG A 22 7.72 -5.04 11.47
C ARG A 22 7.20 -3.67 11.00
N VAL A 23 6.34 -3.03 11.79
CA VAL A 23 5.90 -1.64 11.54
C VAL A 23 6.80 -0.66 12.31
N PRO A 24 7.60 0.20 11.64
CA PRO A 24 8.26 1.33 12.27
C PRO A 24 7.43 2.61 12.11
N ALA A 25 7.35 3.37 13.21
CA ALA A 25 6.47 4.51 13.41
C ALA A 25 6.69 5.71 12.44
N ASP A 26 5.55 6.27 12.02
CA ASP A 26 5.23 7.67 11.67
C ASP A 26 5.81 8.33 10.42
N ALA A 27 6.57 7.62 9.59
CA ALA A 27 7.03 8.18 8.32
C ALA A 27 7.24 7.10 7.26
N THR A 28 7.78 5.97 7.67
CA THR A 28 8.07 4.84 6.79
C THR A 28 6.79 4.12 6.34
N ASP A 29 5.71 4.23 7.11
CA ASP A 29 4.46 3.54 6.82
C ASP A 29 3.67 4.20 5.67
N LEU A 30 3.60 5.54 5.59
CA LEU A 30 2.84 6.21 4.52
C LEU A 30 3.41 5.93 3.12
N THR A 31 4.73 5.92 2.96
CA THR A 31 5.35 5.53 1.67
C THR A 31 4.99 4.08 1.29
N ALA A 32 4.98 3.16 2.26
CA ALA A 32 4.56 1.78 2.05
C ALA A 32 3.06 1.67 1.73
N LEU A 33 2.21 2.46 2.41
CA LEU A 33 0.78 2.54 2.14
C LEU A 33 0.48 3.09 0.75
N PHE A 34 1.16 4.16 0.30
CA PHE A 34 1.02 4.67 -1.05
C PHE A 34 1.43 3.63 -2.09
N HIS A 35 2.51 2.88 -1.86
CA HIS A 35 2.92 1.80 -2.75
C HIS A 35 1.85 0.70 -2.81
N ARG A 36 1.33 0.25 -1.65
CA ARG A 36 0.26 -0.76 -1.59
C ARG A 36 -1.01 -0.28 -2.28
N LEU A 37 -1.41 0.97 -2.06
CA LEU A 37 -2.59 1.57 -2.68
C LEU A 37 -2.44 1.66 -4.19
N ASN A 38 -1.31 2.15 -4.70
CA ASN A 38 -1.04 2.20 -6.14
C ASN A 38 -1.06 0.81 -6.77
N ASN A 39 -0.53 -0.21 -6.08
CA ASN A 39 -0.59 -1.59 -6.55
C ASN A 39 -2.03 -2.11 -6.61
N GLN A 40 -2.84 -1.86 -5.59
CA GLN A 40 -4.26 -2.25 -5.58
C GLN A 40 -5.05 -1.55 -6.70
N LEU A 41 -4.81 -0.25 -6.92
CA LEU A 41 -5.42 0.50 -8.01
C LEU A 41 -4.99 -0.02 -9.38
N GLY A 42 -3.72 -0.40 -9.55
CA GLY A 42 -3.23 -1.02 -10.79
C GLY A 42 -3.91 -2.36 -11.10
N VAL A 43 -4.11 -3.21 -10.10
CA VAL A 43 -4.87 -4.47 -10.25
C VAL A 43 -6.32 -4.19 -10.63
N ILE A 44 -6.98 -3.23 -9.96
CA ILE A 44 -8.37 -2.84 -10.29
C ILE A 44 -8.46 -2.33 -11.72
N LEU A 45 -7.53 -1.47 -12.15
CA LEU A 45 -7.48 -0.93 -13.50
C LEU A 45 -7.34 -2.05 -14.54
N ALA A 46 -6.37 -2.96 -14.36
CA ALA A 46 -6.16 -4.08 -15.28
C ALA A 46 -7.41 -4.98 -15.38
N HIS A 47 -8.11 -5.22 -14.26
CA HIS A 47 -9.36 -5.97 -14.28
C HIS A 47 -10.49 -5.21 -14.99
N ALA A 48 -10.61 -3.90 -14.77
CA ALA A 48 -11.61 -3.08 -15.44
C ALA A 48 -11.39 -3.02 -16.96
N GLU A 49 -10.14 -2.86 -17.40
CA GLU A 49 -9.76 -2.92 -18.82
C GLU A 49 -10.09 -4.28 -19.42
N LEU A 50 -9.76 -5.38 -18.73
CA LEU A 50 -10.09 -6.72 -19.19
C LEU A 50 -11.61 -6.92 -19.31
N LEU A 51 -12.39 -6.44 -18.33
CA LEU A 51 -13.86 -6.49 -18.37
C LEU A 51 -14.40 -5.68 -19.55
N GLN A 52 -13.84 -4.51 -19.83
CA GLN A 52 -14.24 -3.67 -20.96
C GLN A 52 -14.01 -4.37 -22.30
N VAL A 53 -12.84 -5.01 -22.47
CA VAL A 53 -12.49 -5.78 -23.68
C VAL A 53 -13.36 -7.03 -23.83
N ARG A 54 -13.72 -7.68 -22.72
CA ARG A 54 -14.51 -8.91 -22.71
C ARG A 54 -16.02 -8.71 -22.67
N ALA A 55 -16.50 -7.48 -22.52
CA ALA A 55 -17.92 -7.17 -22.43
C ALA A 55 -18.67 -7.54 -23.73
N GLY A 56 -19.66 -8.42 -23.59
CA GLY A 56 -20.51 -8.88 -24.69
C GLY A 56 -21.62 -7.90 -25.09
N ASP A 57 -21.95 -6.97 -24.21
CA ASP A 57 -22.98 -5.94 -24.42
C ASP A 57 -22.44 -4.54 -24.10
N GLU A 58 -23.09 -3.53 -24.70
CA GLU A 58 -22.66 -2.13 -24.60
C GLU A 58 -22.83 -1.57 -23.18
N GLN A 59 -23.82 -2.03 -22.42
CA GLN A 59 -24.05 -1.56 -21.05
C GLN A 59 -22.93 -2.01 -20.12
N SER A 60 -22.52 -3.27 -20.20
CA SER A 60 -21.37 -3.81 -19.46
C SER A 60 -20.07 -3.11 -19.85
N ARG A 61 -19.89 -2.82 -21.15
CA ARG A 61 -18.73 -2.07 -21.64
C ARG A 61 -18.68 -0.65 -21.10
N SER A 62 -19.81 0.06 -21.10
CA SER A 62 -19.93 1.41 -20.53
C SER A 62 -19.58 1.42 -19.05
N ARG A 63 -20.13 0.47 -18.28
CA ARG A 63 -19.81 0.33 -16.84
C ARG A 63 -18.33 0.05 -16.59
N ALA A 64 -17.72 -0.85 -17.36
CA ALA A 64 -16.30 -1.13 -17.25
C ALA A 64 -15.46 0.11 -17.59
N SER A 65 -15.85 0.88 -18.62
CA SER A 65 -15.21 2.15 -18.98
C SER A 65 -15.27 3.19 -17.86
N GLU A 66 -16.38 3.27 -17.14
CA GLU A 66 -16.52 4.16 -15.97
C GLU A 66 -15.56 3.75 -14.84
N VAL A 67 -15.42 2.44 -14.59
CA VAL A 67 -14.47 1.94 -13.59
C VAL A 67 -13.03 2.21 -13.99
N VAL A 68 -12.66 2.02 -15.27
CA VAL A 68 -11.35 2.39 -15.81
C VAL A 68 -11.06 3.87 -15.55
N ARG A 69 -12.01 4.76 -15.90
CA ARG A 69 -11.85 6.20 -15.67
C ARG A 69 -11.67 6.51 -14.19
N GLY A 70 -12.52 5.96 -13.32
CA GLY A 70 -12.42 6.16 -11.88
C GLY A 70 -11.11 5.67 -11.27
N ALA A 71 -10.56 4.55 -11.75
CA ALA A 71 -9.27 4.04 -11.29
C ALA A 71 -8.10 4.96 -11.70
N LEU A 72 -8.13 5.51 -12.91
CA LEU A 72 -7.14 6.50 -13.38
C LEU A 72 -7.22 7.81 -12.57
N ASP A 73 -8.44 8.30 -12.30
CA ASP A 73 -8.67 9.48 -11.48
C ASP A 73 -8.14 9.26 -10.04
N ALA A 74 -8.37 8.07 -9.47
CA ALA A 74 -7.88 7.69 -8.15
C ALA A 74 -6.35 7.58 -8.10
N LEU A 75 -5.70 7.03 -9.14
CA LEU A 75 -4.23 7.01 -9.25
C LEU A 75 -3.66 8.42 -9.29
N THR A 76 -4.27 9.31 -10.08
CA THR A 76 -3.88 10.72 -10.16
C THR A 76 -4.01 11.40 -8.80
N THR A 77 -5.17 11.26 -8.15
CA THR A 77 -5.41 11.80 -6.80
C THR A 77 -4.39 11.26 -5.79
N THR A 78 -4.08 9.96 -5.84
CA THR A 78 -3.09 9.34 -4.95
C THR A 78 -1.70 9.93 -5.15
N ARG A 79 -1.32 10.19 -6.41
CA ARG A 79 -0.04 10.83 -6.75
C ARG A 79 0.02 12.27 -6.20
N GLU A 80 -1.04 13.05 -6.37
CA GLU A 80 -1.12 14.41 -5.84
C GLU A 80 -1.04 14.45 -4.30
N ILE A 81 -1.75 13.55 -3.61
CA ILE A 81 -1.68 13.44 -2.14
C ILE A 81 -0.24 13.12 -1.70
N ARG A 82 0.43 12.19 -2.39
CA ARG A 82 1.83 11.84 -2.08
C ARG A 82 2.75 13.03 -2.26
N GLU A 83 2.64 13.76 -3.36
CA GLU A 83 3.46 14.94 -3.66
C GLU A 83 3.27 16.04 -2.61
N GLN A 84 2.03 16.34 -2.21
CA GLN A 84 1.75 17.32 -1.17
C GLN A 84 2.31 16.90 0.19
N TRP A 85 2.21 15.61 0.53
CA TRP A 85 2.76 15.09 1.78
C TRP A 85 4.28 15.10 1.80
N GLU A 86 4.94 14.70 0.70
CA GLU A 86 6.40 14.76 0.56
C GLU A 86 6.91 16.20 0.62
N GLY A 87 6.20 17.16 0.00
CA GLY A 87 6.53 18.58 0.08
C GLY A 87 6.31 19.20 1.46
N SER A 88 5.41 18.62 2.27
CA SER A 88 5.12 19.08 3.63
C SER A 88 6.03 18.45 4.69
N ARG A 89 6.90 17.51 4.30
CA ARG A 89 7.79 16.82 5.23
C ARG A 89 8.90 17.77 5.69
N PRO A 90 9.05 18.02 7.00
CA PRO A 90 10.16 18.85 7.48
C PRO A 90 11.48 18.15 7.17
N SER A 91 12.36 18.84 6.44
CA SER A 91 13.74 18.40 6.24
C SER A 91 14.39 18.30 7.63
N LYS A 92 14.83 17.11 8.03
CA LYS A 92 15.64 16.98 9.24
C LYS A 92 16.99 17.68 8.98
N GLU A 93 17.19 18.85 9.57
CA GLU A 93 18.51 19.46 9.79
C GLU A 93 19.35 18.62 10.76
#